data_AF-A0A9E1PY42-F1
#
_entry.id   AF-A0A9E1PY42-F1
#
_cell.length_a   1.000
_cell.length_b   1.000
_cell.length_c   1.000
_cell.angle_alpha   90.00
_cell.angle_beta   90.00
_cell.angle_gamma   90.00
#
_symmetry.space_group_name_H-M   'P 1'
#
loop_
_entity.id
_entity.type
_entity.pdbx_description
1 polymer ?
#
loop_
_entity_poly.entity_id
_entity_poly.type
_entity_poly.pdbx_seq_one_letter_code
_entity_poly.pdbx_strand_id
1 'polypeptide(L)'
;MQGYFTLWFPKKPEIAVGYDYEVGVGNANFASVTLPNIGDGVYDLILFDEFDSPFDTGIDIDVAVLDTFDFTTGLLPEIGVEGVSKFSIRGIEVAAGLDPTDPTEFVTGLTFVGDGEFTGTMTPITQTVIVGGDLAVPEPGALTLFVVSLAGLGFLRRRK
;
A
#
# COMPACT_ATOMS: atom_id res chain seq x y z
N MET A 1 -45.21 -20.28 3.12
CA MET A 1 -43.79 -20.25 3.56
C MET A 1 -43.01 -19.47 2.51
N GLN A 2 -42.65 -18.22 2.80
CA GLN A 2 -41.70 -17.47 1.97
C GLN A 2 -40.30 -17.84 2.47
N GLY A 3 -39.54 -18.55 1.65
CA GLY A 3 -38.13 -18.79 1.91
C GLY A 3 -37.36 -17.51 1.64
N TYR A 4 -36.69 -16.98 2.66
CA TYR A 4 -35.72 -15.92 2.47
C TYR A 4 -34.46 -16.55 1.87
N PHE A 5 -34.12 -16.15 0.65
CA PHE A 5 -32.83 -16.46 0.04
C PHE A 5 -31.83 -15.41 0.54
N THR A 6 -30.99 -15.78 1.50
CA THR A 6 -29.89 -14.92 1.93
C THR A 6 -28.80 -15.00 0.87
N LEU A 7 -28.66 -13.94 0.07
CA LEU A 7 -27.50 -13.77 -0.80
C LEU A 7 -26.27 -13.61 0.09
N TRP A 8 -25.42 -14.64 0.16
CA TRP A 8 -24.09 -14.50 0.74
C TRP A 8 -23.22 -13.72 -0.26
N PHE A 9 -22.91 -12.46 0.05
CA PHE A 9 -21.80 -11.76 -0.60
C PHE A 9 -20.52 -12.07 0.20
N PRO A 10 -19.50 -12.73 -0.39
CA PRO A 10 -18.26 -12.92 0.35
C PRO A 10 -17.72 -11.54 0.73
N LYS A 11 -17.52 -11.30 2.04
CA LYS A 11 -16.78 -10.12 2.51
C LYS A 11 -15.42 -10.20 1.85
N LYS A 12 -15.07 -9.22 1.03
CA LYS A 12 -13.72 -9.13 0.50
C LYS A 12 -12.83 -8.67 1.66
N PRO A 13 -11.89 -9.50 2.15
CA PRO A 13 -11.02 -9.06 3.22
C PRO A 13 -10.18 -7.87 2.73
N GLU A 14 -10.12 -6.85 3.57
CA GLU A 14 -9.17 -5.75 3.43
C GLU A 14 -7.92 -6.14 4.21
N ILE A 15 -6.76 -5.95 3.59
CA ILE A 15 -5.46 -6.26 4.17
C ILE A 15 -4.64 -4.98 4.15
N ALA A 16 -3.96 -4.65 5.26
CA ALA A 16 -3.08 -3.51 5.32
C ALA A 16 -1.81 -3.76 4.49
N VAL A 17 -1.52 -2.85 3.56
CA VAL A 17 -0.32 -2.84 2.69
C VAL A 17 0.61 -1.65 3.01
N GLY A 18 0.26 -0.87 4.03
CA GLY A 18 1.02 0.27 4.50
C GLY A 18 0.27 1.06 5.56
N TYR A 19 0.92 2.08 6.12
CA TYR A 19 0.35 2.97 7.14
C TYR A 19 0.80 4.41 6.91
N ASP A 20 -0.14 5.34 7.05
CA ASP A 20 0.09 6.78 7.10
C ASP A 20 0.24 7.26 8.54
N TYR A 21 1.30 8.01 8.81
CA TYR A 21 1.59 8.60 10.10
C TYR A 21 1.54 10.12 9.98
N GLU A 22 0.80 10.76 10.88
CA GLU A 22 0.68 12.22 10.91
C GLU A 22 0.64 12.70 12.36
N VAL A 23 1.46 13.71 12.68
CA VAL A 23 1.42 14.39 13.97
C VAL A 23 0.19 15.28 14.05
N GLY A 24 -0.42 15.38 15.23
CA GLY A 24 -1.50 16.33 15.45
C GLY A 24 -1.00 17.79 15.33
N VAL A 25 -1.91 18.71 15.04
CA VAL A 25 -1.59 20.14 14.91
C VAL A 25 -0.87 20.66 16.17
N GLY A 26 0.33 21.23 15.97
CA GLY A 26 1.12 21.85 17.04
C GLY A 26 2.00 20.89 17.86
N ASN A 27 2.00 19.58 17.57
CA ASN A 27 2.93 18.63 18.18
C ASN A 27 4.31 18.71 17.53
N ALA A 28 5.32 18.15 18.21
CA ALA A 28 6.65 17.98 17.64
C ALA A 28 6.64 16.97 16.48
N ASN A 29 7.51 17.21 15.49
CA ASN A 29 7.72 16.29 14.37
C ASN A 29 8.29 14.94 14.82
N PHE A 30 8.04 13.92 14.01
CA PHE A 30 8.71 12.63 14.13
C PHE A 30 10.23 12.79 13.91
N ALA A 31 11.02 12.32 14.86
CA ALA A 31 12.48 12.27 14.75
C ALA A 31 12.93 10.94 14.14
N SER A 32 12.32 9.82 14.55
CA SER A 32 12.60 8.51 13.97
C SER A 32 11.41 7.58 14.00
N VAL A 33 11.46 6.55 13.16
CA VAL A 33 10.55 5.41 13.16
C VAL A 33 11.34 4.11 13.26
N THR A 34 10.92 3.21 14.15
CA THR A 34 11.41 1.82 14.25
C THR A 34 10.32 0.89 13.74
N LEU A 35 10.64 0.09 12.72
CA LEU A 35 9.70 -0.76 12.01
C LEU A 35 9.78 -2.21 12.48
N PRO A 36 8.65 -2.94 12.54
CA PRO A 36 8.65 -4.36 12.86
C PRO A 36 9.20 -5.18 11.69
N ASN A 37 9.68 -6.40 11.94
CA ASN A 37 10.03 -7.35 10.88
C ASN A 37 8.79 -8.18 10.49
N ILE A 38 8.08 -7.75 9.45
CA ILE A 38 6.85 -8.37 8.94
C ILE A 38 7.02 -8.59 7.43
N GLY A 39 6.50 -9.70 6.92
CA GLY A 39 6.59 -9.98 5.48
C GLY A 39 8.02 -10.31 5.09
N ASP A 40 8.56 -9.61 4.09
CA ASP A 40 9.98 -9.69 3.75
C ASP A 40 10.88 -8.75 4.59
N GLY A 41 10.27 -7.87 5.41
CA GLY A 41 10.96 -6.92 6.28
C GLY A 41 11.53 -5.70 5.55
N VAL A 42 11.12 -5.45 4.30
CA VAL A 42 11.53 -4.30 3.50
C VAL A 42 10.33 -3.38 3.29
N TYR A 43 10.53 -2.08 3.54
CA TYR A 43 9.46 -1.11 3.41
C TYR A 43 9.86 0.12 2.61
N ASP A 44 8.96 0.62 1.77
CA ASP A 44 9.19 1.87 1.05
C ASP A 44 8.85 3.06 1.96
N LEU A 45 9.75 4.04 2.00
CA LEU A 45 9.50 5.32 2.66
C LEU A 45 8.89 6.32 1.68
N ILE A 46 7.68 6.77 1.99
CA ILE A 46 6.99 7.84 1.26
C ILE A 46 6.90 9.06 2.16
N LEU A 47 7.17 10.23 1.60
CA LEU A 47 7.06 11.52 2.27
C LEU A 47 6.02 12.39 1.59
N PHE A 48 5.70 13.53 2.20
CA PHE A 48 4.71 14.48 1.72
C PHE A 48 5.37 15.83 1.50
N ASP A 49 5.04 16.49 0.39
CA ASP A 49 5.52 17.83 0.08
C ASP A 49 4.72 18.91 0.83
N GLU A 50 5.05 20.19 0.57
CA GLU A 50 4.36 21.34 1.18
C GLU A 50 2.87 21.44 0.84
N PHE A 51 2.40 20.69 -0.17
CA PHE A 51 1.01 20.64 -0.62
C PHE A 51 0.30 19.35 -0.17
N ASP A 52 0.90 18.57 0.74
CA ASP A 52 0.40 17.27 1.21
C ASP A 52 0.31 16.22 0.08
N SER A 53 1.10 16.37 -0.98
CA SER A 53 1.21 15.37 -2.04
C SER A 53 2.27 14.34 -1.67
N PRO A 54 1.94 13.03 -1.72
CA PRO A 54 2.92 11.98 -1.47
C PRO A 54 3.95 11.92 -2.60
N PHE A 55 5.22 11.73 -2.25
CA PHE A 55 6.29 11.41 -3.18
C PHE A 55 7.15 10.26 -2.62
N ASP A 56 7.55 9.38 -3.53
CA ASP A 56 8.44 8.27 -3.22
C ASP A 56 9.88 8.79 -3.05
N THR A 57 10.51 8.43 -1.94
CA THR A 57 11.90 8.81 -1.65
C THR A 57 12.92 7.95 -2.37
N GLY A 58 12.52 6.76 -2.86
CA GLY A 58 13.42 5.73 -3.35
C GLY A 58 14.27 5.08 -2.26
N ILE A 59 13.91 5.27 -0.98
CA ILE A 59 14.54 4.61 0.15
C ILE A 59 13.72 3.39 0.54
N ASP A 60 14.39 2.24 0.50
CA ASP A 60 13.88 0.97 1.01
C ASP A 60 14.50 0.73 2.40
N ILE A 61 13.66 0.63 3.44
CA ILE A 61 14.08 0.34 4.81
C ILE A 61 14.05 -1.18 4.99
N ASP A 62 15.23 -1.81 4.92
CA ASP A 62 15.42 -3.23 5.22
C ASP A 62 15.70 -3.41 6.72
N VAL A 63 14.73 -3.96 7.44
CA VAL A 63 14.79 -4.20 8.90
C VAL A 63 15.89 -5.20 9.28
N ALA A 64 16.36 -6.04 8.36
CA ALA A 64 17.51 -6.92 8.63
C ALA A 64 18.84 -6.16 8.69
N VAL A 65 18.91 -4.95 8.13
CA VAL A 65 20.10 -4.08 8.12
C VAL A 65 19.97 -2.98 9.15
N LEU A 66 18.84 -2.27 9.14
CA LEU A 66 18.54 -1.14 10.02
C LEU A 66 17.03 -1.06 10.25
N ASP A 67 16.59 -1.39 11.45
CA ASP A 67 15.17 -1.36 11.84
C ASP A 67 14.64 0.05 12.12
N THR A 68 15.52 1.03 12.30
CA THR A 68 15.19 2.39 12.73
C THR A 68 15.68 3.41 11.72
N PHE A 69 14.76 4.18 11.15
CA PHE A 69 15.06 5.28 10.25
C PHE A 69 15.00 6.62 10.98
N ASP A 70 16.06 7.43 10.86
CA ASP A 70 16.21 8.72 11.53
C ASP A 70 16.02 9.88 10.54
N PHE A 71 14.90 10.60 10.70
CA PHE A 71 14.51 11.75 9.90
C PHE A 71 15.33 13.01 10.21
N THR A 72 16.14 13.04 11.26
CA THR A 72 16.91 14.24 11.65
C THR A 72 18.30 14.32 11.02
N THR A 73 18.70 13.28 10.29
CA THR A 73 20.05 13.12 9.74
C THR A 73 20.36 14.02 8.54
N GLY A 74 19.35 14.61 7.90
CA GLY A 74 19.51 15.43 6.69
C GLY A 74 19.98 14.64 5.47
N LEU A 75 19.79 13.32 5.46
CA LEU A 75 20.18 12.44 4.35
C LEU A 75 19.39 12.70 3.06
N LEU A 76 18.18 13.26 3.19
CA LEU A 76 17.35 13.68 2.08
C LEU A 76 17.30 15.22 2.03
N PRO A 77 17.54 15.87 0.88
CA PRO A 77 17.36 17.32 0.74
C PRO A 77 15.96 17.82 1.12
N GLU A 78 14.95 16.97 0.92
CA GLU A 78 13.55 17.24 1.22
C GLU A 78 13.25 17.16 2.73
N ILE A 79 14.08 16.42 3.49
CA ILE A 79 14.00 16.33 4.94
C ILE A 79 15.11 17.19 5.56
N GLY A 80 14.72 18.36 6.07
CA GLY A 80 15.59 19.13 6.96
C GLY A 80 15.91 18.37 8.25
N VAL A 81 16.86 18.87 9.05
CA VAL A 81 17.21 18.25 10.35
C VAL A 81 16.11 18.37 11.43
N GLU A 82 14.93 18.86 11.07
CA GLU A 82 13.79 19.12 11.96
C GLU A 82 12.79 17.95 12.00
N GLY A 83 13.11 16.82 11.36
CA GLY A 83 12.22 15.67 11.26
C GLY A 83 11.05 15.90 10.30
N VAL A 84 10.02 15.06 10.39
CA VAL A 84 8.83 15.13 9.52
C VAL A 84 7.53 15.15 10.32
N SER A 85 6.55 15.93 9.88
CA SER A 85 5.21 15.95 10.48
C SER A 85 4.31 14.83 9.94
N LYS A 86 4.61 14.31 8.75
CA LYS A 86 3.86 13.27 8.07
C LYS A 86 4.79 12.38 7.25
N PHE A 87 4.59 11.08 7.34
CA PHE A 87 5.29 10.10 6.51
C PHE A 87 4.41 8.87 6.32
N SER A 88 4.83 8.02 5.40
CA SER A 88 4.10 6.81 5.06
C SER A 88 5.07 5.65 4.91
N ILE A 89 4.69 4.52 5.51
CA ILE A 89 5.36 3.24 5.29
C ILE A 89 4.49 2.43 4.33
N ARG A 90 5.08 1.97 3.24
CA ARG A 90 4.45 1.10 2.23
C ARG A 90 5.28 -0.17 2.06
N GLY A 91 4.87 -1.01 1.11
CA GLY A 91 5.59 -2.23 0.76
C GLY A 91 5.13 -3.47 1.53
N ILE A 92 4.23 -3.35 2.51
CA ILE A 92 3.74 -4.53 3.26
C ILE A 92 3.03 -5.49 2.29
N GLU A 93 3.50 -6.73 2.21
CA GLU A 93 2.91 -7.70 1.31
C GLU A 93 1.50 -8.08 1.75
N VAL A 94 0.62 -8.25 0.77
CA VAL A 94 -0.71 -8.86 0.97
C VAL A 94 -0.61 -10.22 1.68
N ALA A 95 0.47 -10.97 1.44
CA ALA A 95 0.73 -12.26 2.06
C ALA A 95 1.04 -12.17 3.57
N ALA A 96 1.48 -11.01 4.08
CA ALA A 96 1.63 -10.76 5.51
C ALA A 96 0.29 -10.80 6.24
N GLY A 97 -0.82 -10.53 5.53
CA GLY A 97 -2.16 -10.80 6.01
C GLY A 97 -2.63 -9.88 7.14
N LEU A 98 -2.08 -8.66 7.23
CA LEU A 98 -2.36 -7.74 8.32
C LEU A 98 -3.84 -7.26 8.31
N ASP A 99 -4.54 -7.42 9.42
CA ASP A 99 -5.88 -6.88 9.68
C ASP A 99 -5.77 -5.36 9.96
N PRO A 100 -6.28 -4.49 9.07
CA PRO A 100 -6.21 -3.04 9.24
C PRO A 100 -7.02 -2.52 10.45
N THR A 101 -7.87 -3.36 11.06
CA THR A 101 -8.67 -2.99 12.23
C THR A 101 -8.02 -3.38 13.55
N ASP A 102 -6.93 -4.15 13.53
CA ASP A 102 -6.15 -4.51 14.70
C ASP A 102 -4.89 -3.63 14.81
N PRO A 103 -4.85 -2.67 15.75
CA PRO A 103 -3.70 -1.78 15.91
C PRO A 103 -2.44 -2.48 16.46
N THR A 104 -2.53 -3.77 16.83
CA THR A 104 -1.41 -4.54 17.38
C THR A 104 -0.66 -5.34 16.33
N GLU A 105 -1.13 -5.37 15.09
CA GLU A 105 -0.50 -6.16 14.02
C GLU A 105 0.68 -5.45 13.35
N PHE A 106 0.78 -4.12 13.45
CA PHE A 106 1.91 -3.34 12.95
C PHE A 106 2.45 -2.40 14.03
N VAL A 107 3.18 -2.94 15.01
CA VAL A 107 3.69 -2.12 16.13
C VAL A 107 4.97 -1.38 15.72
N THR A 108 4.89 -0.06 15.59
CA THR A 108 6.04 0.81 15.34
C THR A 108 6.53 1.53 16.59
N GLY A 109 7.84 1.74 16.69
CA GLY A 109 8.43 2.71 17.61
C GLY A 109 8.48 4.09 16.95
N LEU A 110 8.08 5.15 17.66
CA LEU A 110 8.16 6.52 17.17
C LEU A 110 8.90 7.38 18.20
N THR A 111 9.84 8.20 17.74
CA THR A 111 10.47 9.24 18.56
C THR A 111 10.18 10.62 17.99
N PHE A 112 10.34 11.67 18.79
CA PHE A 112 9.97 13.04 18.46
C PHE A 112 11.12 14.00 18.71
N VAL A 113 11.17 15.08 17.91
CA VAL A 113 12.25 16.08 17.99
C VAL A 113 12.19 16.92 19.27
N GLY A 114 11.03 16.96 19.94
CA GLY A 114 10.82 17.70 21.17
C GLY A 114 10.02 16.93 22.21
N ASP A 115 10.08 17.40 23.45
CA ASP A 115 9.33 16.84 24.57
C ASP A 115 7.88 17.35 24.59
N GLY A 116 6.96 16.56 25.16
CA GLY A 116 5.59 17.00 25.41
C GLY A 116 4.56 15.88 25.36
N GLU A 117 3.29 16.25 25.45
CA GLU A 117 2.20 15.35 25.04
C GLU A 117 2.21 15.24 23.51
N PHE A 118 2.04 14.02 23.03
CA PHE A 118 1.96 13.75 21.60
C PHE A 118 0.57 13.22 21.23
N THR A 119 -0.02 13.82 20.22
CA THR A 119 -1.20 13.30 19.52
C THR A 119 -0.87 13.12 18.06
N GLY A 120 -1.48 12.13 17.41
CA GLY A 120 -1.27 11.83 16.01
C GLY A 120 -2.17 10.71 15.52
N THR A 121 -2.04 10.37 14.25
CA THR A 121 -2.78 9.29 13.61
C THR A 121 -1.85 8.26 13.01
N MET A 122 -2.30 7.01 13.04
CA MET A 122 -1.75 5.90 12.27
C MET A 122 -2.91 5.30 11.47
N THR A 123 -2.94 5.54 10.17
CA THR A 123 -4.07 5.17 9.30
C THR A 123 -3.65 4.06 8.35
N PRO A 124 -4.32 2.90 8.34
CA PRO A 124 -3.97 1.80 7.45
C PRO A 124 -4.30 2.14 6.00
N ILE A 125 -3.41 1.74 5.09
CA ILE A 125 -3.69 1.67 3.66
C ILE A 125 -4.06 0.23 3.33
N THR A 126 -5.26 0.06 2.80
CA THR A 126 -5.83 -1.26 2.60
C THR A 126 -5.87 -1.66 1.12
N GLN A 127 -5.59 -2.93 0.85
CA GLN A 127 -5.93 -3.55 -0.43
C GLN A 127 -7.02 -4.61 -0.22
N THR A 128 -7.98 -4.63 -1.15
CA THR A 128 -9.04 -5.64 -1.16
C THR A 128 -8.58 -6.90 -1.88
N VAL A 129 -8.59 -8.04 -1.19
CA VAL A 129 -8.29 -9.35 -1.81
C VAL A 129 -9.58 -10.05 -2.20
N ILE A 130 -9.63 -10.57 -3.43
CA ILE A 130 -10.73 -11.43 -3.87
C ILE A 130 -10.31 -12.89 -3.67
N VAL A 131 -10.79 -13.49 -2.58
CA VAL A 131 -10.63 -14.93 -2.34
C VAL A 131 -11.75 -15.67 -3.07
N GLY A 132 -11.42 -16.49 -4.06
CA GLY A 132 -12.35 -17.44 -4.68
C GLY A 132 -13.21 -16.94 -5.85
N GLY A 133 -12.76 -15.95 -6.61
CA GLY A 133 -13.42 -15.56 -7.86
C GLY A 133 -12.75 -16.22 -9.07
N ASP A 134 -13.42 -17.16 -9.72
CA ASP A 134 -13.16 -17.45 -11.13
C ASP A 134 -13.45 -16.17 -11.91
N LEU A 135 -12.43 -15.31 -12.04
CA LEU A 135 -12.49 -14.20 -12.97
C LEU A 135 -12.40 -14.82 -14.34
N ALA A 136 -13.54 -15.21 -14.90
CA ALA A 136 -13.72 -15.28 -16.33
C ALA A 136 -13.47 -13.86 -16.87
N VAL A 137 -12.19 -13.49 -16.97
CA VAL A 137 -11.73 -12.41 -17.81
C VAL A 137 -12.28 -12.76 -19.18
N PRO A 138 -13.22 -11.97 -19.75
CA PRO A 138 -13.63 -12.18 -21.12
C PRO A 138 -12.35 -12.12 -21.93
N GLU A 139 -11.93 -13.26 -22.48
CA GLU A 139 -10.72 -13.29 -23.28
C GLU A 139 -10.86 -12.19 -24.32
N PRO A 140 -9.84 -11.32 -24.49
CA PRO A 140 -9.86 -10.30 -25.50
C PRO A 140 -10.28 -10.97 -26.81
N GLY A 141 -11.05 -10.29 -27.67
CA GLY A 141 -11.58 -10.83 -28.93
C GLY A 141 -10.55 -11.35 -29.95
N ALA A 142 -9.33 -11.71 -29.52
CA ALA A 142 -8.31 -12.44 -30.25
C ALA A 142 -8.88 -13.68 -30.97
N LEU A 143 -9.77 -14.46 -30.35
CA LEU A 143 -10.45 -15.56 -31.05
C LEU A 143 -11.35 -15.04 -32.18
N THR A 144 -12.06 -13.94 -31.96
CA THR A 144 -12.87 -13.28 -32.99
C THR A 144 -12.00 -12.75 -34.14
N LEU A 145 -10.87 -12.11 -33.85
CA LEU A 145 -9.91 -11.62 -34.84
C LEU A 145 -9.25 -12.76 -35.61
N PHE A 146 -8.95 -13.87 -34.94
CA PHE A 146 -8.40 -15.07 -35.58
C PHE A 146 -9.39 -15.69 -36.56
N VAL A 147 -10.67 -15.79 -36.19
CA VAL A 147 -11.72 -16.30 -37.10
C VAL A 147 -11.96 -15.35 -38.28
N VAL A 148 -11.99 -14.04 -38.04
CA VAL A 148 -12.18 -13.04 -39.11
C VAL A 148 -11.01 -13.02 -40.09
N SER A 149 -9.76 -13.17 -39.61
CA SER A 149 -8.57 -13.21 -40.48
C SER A 149 -8.52 -14.47 -41.35
N LEU A 150 -8.87 -15.64 -40.81
CA LEU A 150 -9.01 -16.86 -41.61
C LEU A 150 -10.13 -16.78 -42.65
N ALA A 151 -11.27 -16.19 -42.30
CA ALA A 151 -12.39 -15.98 -43.23
C ALA A 151 -11.99 -15.02 -44.37
N GLY A 152 -11.28 -13.92 -44.05
CA GLY A 152 -10.79 -12.96 -45.04
C GLY A 152 -9.80 -13.58 -46.04
N LEU A 153 -8.86 -14.40 -45.57
CA LEU A 153 -7.93 -15.13 -46.43
C LEU A 153 -8.63 -16.17 -47.33
N GLY A 154 -9.66 -16.84 -46.81
CA GLY A 154 -10.49 -17.77 -47.58
C GLY A 154 -11.25 -17.10 -48.72
N PHE A 155 -11.78 -15.89 -48.50
CA PHE A 155 -12.48 -15.11 -49.52
C PHE A 155 -11.55 -14.58 -50.61
N LEU A 156 -10.31 -14.20 -50.26
CA LEU A 156 -9.30 -13.75 -51.23
C LEU A 156 -8.87 -14.86 -52.20
N ARG A 157 -8.89 -16.13 -51.76
CA ARG A 157 -8.50 -17.27 -52.61
C ARG A 157 -9.58 -17.66 -53.64
N ARG A 158 -10.84 -17.27 -53.44
CA ARG A 158 -11.95 -17.57 -54.37
C ARG A 158 -12.07 -16.60 -55.56
N ARG A 159 -11.24 -15.56 -55.63
CA ARG A 159 -11.24 -14.55 -56.71
C ARG A 159 -10.14 -14.77 -57.77
N LYS A 160 -9.63 -16.00 -57.90
CA LYS A 160 -8.83 -16.42 -59.06
C LYS A 160 -9.58 -17.45 -59.87
#